data_AF-A0AAW4USN8-F1
#
_entry.id   AF-A0AAW4USN8-F1
#
_cell.length_a   1.000
_cell.length_b   1.000
_cell.length_c   1.000
_cell.angle_alpha   90.00
_cell.angle_beta   90.00
_cell.angle_gamma   90.00
#
_symmetry.space_group_name_H-M   'P 1'
#
loop_
_entity.id
_entity.type
_entity.pdbx_description
1 polymer ?
#
loop_
_entity_poly.entity_id
_entity_poly.type
_entity_poly.pdbx_seq_one_letter_code
_entity_poly.pdbx_strand_id
1 'polypeptide(L)'
;MLNGVGTNISMAYTSKYNNKSTGDKMDIEFEIGNSEQNSLNKCGERQSELTEIYMNMLSENNSSLYNKLVNNKNAVEQVSPDKEIPNDKLKNIGMTSFGLSDTESQIVLASYVKTSKEDDPVVQVAYGHGDNRKVYHVHVNDVDTSNASDLEIFALMSYEGYKGRTAPDSINNYSAYKIMKADAGYGMASADENSFVNKKVNADYLLEQIYDSLKKRETEQEAKSFDVCEYLLQMIKNR
;
A
#
# COMPACT_ATOMS: atom_id res chain seq x y z
N MET A 1 25.33 1.47 25.36
CA MET A 1 25.76 2.68 26.10
C MET A 1 25.85 3.81 25.08
N LEU A 2 25.18 4.93 25.36
CA LEU A 2 25.06 6.11 24.49
C LEU A 2 26.43 6.76 24.25
N ASN A 3 26.81 6.98 22.99
CA ASN A 3 27.88 7.91 22.63
C ASN A 3 27.24 9.13 21.98
N GLY A 4 27.11 10.21 22.77
CA GLY A 4 26.51 11.47 22.36
C GLY A 4 27.33 12.17 21.29
N VAL A 5 26.65 12.57 20.22
CA VAL A 5 27.19 13.47 19.19
C VAL A 5 27.22 14.88 19.79
N GLY A 6 28.34 15.22 20.43
CA GLY A 6 28.60 16.58 20.88
C GLY A 6 29.02 17.45 19.69
N THR A 7 28.08 18.21 19.13
CA THR A 7 28.40 19.28 18.17
C THR A 7 29.12 20.40 18.92
N ASN A 8 30.46 20.39 18.92
CA ASN A 8 31.26 21.47 19.47
C ASN A 8 31.15 22.72 18.58
N ILE A 9 30.32 23.67 18.97
CA ILE A 9 30.34 25.03 18.40
C ILE A 9 31.38 25.83 19.20
N SER A 10 32.62 25.85 18.72
CA SER A 10 33.66 26.73 19.26
C SER A 10 33.35 28.18 18.85
N MET A 11 32.69 28.95 19.72
CA MET A 11 32.51 30.40 19.56
C MET A 11 33.83 31.11 19.91
N ALA A 12 34.46 31.75 18.93
CA ALA A 12 35.62 32.60 19.14
C ALA A 12 35.16 34.03 19.43
N TYR A 13 34.98 34.38 20.70
CA TYR A 13 34.63 35.74 21.11
C TYR A 13 35.85 36.65 21.12
N THR A 14 35.76 37.84 20.54
CA THR A 14 36.76 38.91 20.71
C THR A 14 36.19 40.04 21.57
N SER A 15 36.65 40.17 22.82
CA SER A 15 36.32 41.32 23.69
C SER A 15 37.32 42.47 23.47
N LYS A 16 36.85 43.70 23.23
CA LYS A 16 37.71 44.90 23.22
C LYS A 16 37.72 45.53 24.62
N TYR A 17 38.89 45.54 25.29
CA TYR A 17 39.07 46.19 26.59
C TYR A 17 39.29 47.70 26.43
N ASN A 18 38.45 48.52 27.07
CA ASN A 18 38.68 49.95 27.22
C ASN A 18 39.01 50.26 28.69
N ASN A 19 40.22 50.74 28.94
CA ASN A 19 40.79 50.82 30.29
C ASN A 19 40.74 52.27 30.81
N LYS A 20 39.71 52.62 31.61
CA LYS A 20 39.82 53.51 32.79
C LYS A 20 38.49 53.65 33.54
N SER A 21 38.59 53.32 34.83
CA SER A 21 37.58 53.26 35.88
C SER A 21 37.04 54.63 36.32
N THR A 22 35.76 54.66 36.70
CA THR A 22 35.32 55.08 38.05
C THR A 22 33.85 54.67 38.25
N GLY A 23 33.58 53.72 39.17
CA GLY A 23 32.34 53.71 39.94
C GLY A 23 31.25 52.67 39.63
N ASP A 24 31.09 52.15 38.40
CA ASP A 24 29.86 51.43 38.04
C ASP A 24 30.07 49.99 37.56
N LYS A 25 29.03 49.15 37.73
CA LYS A 25 28.96 47.74 37.35
C LYS A 25 29.56 47.50 35.96
N MET A 26 30.34 46.43 35.85
CA MET A 26 30.93 46.00 34.59
C MET A 26 29.85 45.34 33.74
N ASP A 27 29.25 46.09 32.81
CA ASP A 27 28.35 45.55 31.80
C ASP A 27 29.21 44.96 30.66
N ILE A 28 29.19 43.64 30.52
CA ILE A 28 29.82 42.92 29.40
C ILE A 28 28.75 42.75 28.32
N GLU A 29 28.80 43.57 27.27
CA GLU A 29 28.01 43.37 26.06
C GLU A 29 28.77 42.48 25.07
N PHE A 30 28.12 41.42 24.58
CA PHE A 30 28.65 40.55 23.53
C PHE A 30 28.04 40.94 22.19
N GLU A 31 28.87 41.36 21.23
CA GLU A 31 28.46 41.59 19.83
C GLU A 31 28.72 40.33 18.98
N ILE A 32 27.68 39.81 18.30
CA ILE A 32 27.81 38.71 17.32
C ILE A 32 28.11 39.31 15.95
N GLY A 33 29.13 38.80 15.26
CA GLY A 33 29.51 39.30 13.93
C GLY A 33 28.48 38.96 12.84
N ASN A 34 28.31 39.84 11.84
CA ASN A 34 27.33 39.70 10.76
C ASN A 34 27.39 38.36 9.99
N SER A 35 28.58 37.74 9.84
CA SER A 35 28.75 36.43 9.20
C SER A 35 28.20 35.26 10.02
N GLU A 36 28.33 35.36 11.34
CA GLU A 36 27.80 34.36 12.28
C GLU A 36 26.28 34.49 12.37
N GLN A 37 25.76 35.72 12.40
CA GLN A 37 24.33 35.99 12.32
C GLN A 37 23.70 35.42 11.03
N ASN A 38 24.36 35.60 9.88
CA ASN A 38 23.89 35.03 8.61
C ASN A 38 23.89 33.49 8.59
N SER A 39 24.85 32.86 9.27
CA SER A 39 24.93 31.40 9.36
C SER A 39 23.86 30.83 10.29
N LEU A 40 23.58 31.52 11.39
CA LEU A 40 22.48 31.21 12.32
C LEU A 40 21.12 31.34 11.62
N ASN A 41 20.91 32.42 10.85
CA ASN A 41 19.68 32.63 10.10
C ASN A 41 19.44 31.49 9.08
N LYS A 42 20.46 31.10 8.29
CA LYS A 42 20.36 29.96 7.34
C LYS A 42 20.15 28.60 8.02
N CYS A 43 20.61 28.45 9.26
CA CYS A 43 20.36 27.25 10.04
C CYS A 43 18.89 27.21 10.48
N GLY A 44 18.36 28.34 10.96
CA GLY A 44 16.95 28.51 11.32
C GLY A 44 16.00 28.30 10.15
N GLU A 45 16.33 28.83 8.96
CA GLU A 45 15.56 28.62 7.73
C GLU A 45 15.46 27.12 7.37
N ARG A 46 16.59 26.40 7.35
CA ARG A 46 16.60 24.95 7.09
C ARG A 46 15.83 24.15 8.13
N GLN A 47 15.88 24.55 9.40
CA GLN A 47 15.11 23.91 10.46
C GLN A 47 13.59 24.13 10.26
N SER A 48 13.19 25.32 9.79
CA SER A 48 11.81 25.62 9.44
C SER A 48 11.33 24.77 8.26
N GLU A 49 12.13 24.66 7.19
CA GLU A 49 11.82 23.82 6.02
C GLU A 49 11.65 22.33 6.39
N LEU A 50 12.59 21.78 7.18
CA LEU A 50 12.49 20.39 7.65
C LEU A 50 11.26 20.16 8.53
N THR A 51 10.90 21.15 9.34
CA THR A 51 9.69 21.09 10.17
C THR A 51 8.44 21.10 9.30
N GLU A 52 8.39 21.95 8.29
CA GLU A 52 7.27 22.03 7.35
C GLU A 52 7.10 20.72 6.57
N ILE A 53 8.18 20.16 6.03
CA ILE A 53 8.17 18.85 5.34
C ILE A 53 7.64 17.75 6.27
N TYR A 54 8.12 17.71 7.51
CA TYR A 54 7.67 16.72 8.49
C TYR A 54 6.18 16.88 8.83
N MET A 55 5.73 18.11 9.04
CA MET A 55 4.31 18.39 9.33
C MET A 55 3.40 18.09 8.14
N ASN A 56 3.86 18.30 6.91
CA ASN A 56 3.13 17.93 5.70
C ASN A 56 2.99 16.41 5.58
N MET A 57 4.08 15.65 5.75
CA MET A 57 4.01 14.18 5.74
C MET A 57 3.09 13.63 6.84
N LEU A 58 3.15 14.19 8.05
CA LEU A 58 2.24 13.81 9.13
C LEU A 58 0.78 14.13 8.80
N SER A 59 0.52 15.30 8.23
CA SER A 59 -0.81 15.73 7.81
C SER A 59 -1.40 14.81 6.74
N GLU A 60 -0.61 14.48 5.71
CA GLU A 60 -1.01 13.56 4.64
C GLU A 60 -1.33 12.16 5.18
N ASN A 61 -0.46 11.62 6.04
CA ASN A 61 -0.69 10.33 6.67
C ASN A 61 -1.95 10.33 7.55
N ASN A 62 -2.16 11.39 8.33
CA ASN A 62 -3.34 11.53 9.18
C ASN A 62 -4.62 11.69 8.35
N SER A 63 -4.57 12.43 7.24
CA SER A 63 -5.70 12.57 6.31
C SER A 63 -6.05 11.24 5.66
N SER A 64 -5.04 10.47 5.21
CA SER A 64 -5.21 9.12 4.67
C SER A 64 -5.84 8.17 5.70
N LEU A 65 -5.32 8.15 6.93
CA LEU A 65 -5.87 7.35 8.03
C LEU A 65 -7.29 7.79 8.41
N TYR A 66 -7.55 9.10 8.48
CA TYR A 66 -8.86 9.64 8.81
C TYR A 66 -9.88 9.29 7.74
N ASN A 67 -9.53 9.39 6.45
CA ASN A 67 -10.40 8.97 5.36
C ASN A 67 -10.67 7.46 5.40
N LYS A 68 -9.65 6.62 5.70
CA LYS A 68 -9.86 5.18 5.93
C LYS A 68 -10.81 4.89 7.10
N LEU A 69 -10.69 5.65 8.20
CA LEU A 69 -11.52 5.46 9.41
C LEU A 69 -12.96 5.98 9.25
N VAL A 70 -13.13 7.12 8.59
CA VAL A 70 -14.44 7.77 8.38
C VAL A 70 -15.20 7.09 7.24
N ASN A 71 -14.51 6.70 6.18
CA ASN A 71 -15.09 5.96 5.06
C ASN A 71 -14.89 4.46 5.23
N ASN A 72 -14.98 3.93 6.46
CA ASN A 72 -14.88 2.50 6.78
C ASN A 72 -16.07 1.70 6.21
N LYS A 73 -16.26 1.81 4.90
CA LYS A 73 -16.90 0.80 4.07
C LYS A 73 -15.88 -0.31 3.99
N ASN A 74 -16.27 -1.48 4.46
CA ASN A 74 -15.49 -2.67 4.12
C ASN A 74 -15.47 -2.77 2.60
N ALA A 75 -14.29 -2.98 2.03
CA ALA A 75 -14.16 -3.24 0.59
C ALA A 75 -15.05 -4.41 0.14
N VAL A 76 -15.46 -5.26 1.07
CA VAL A 76 -16.33 -6.42 0.85
C VAL A 76 -17.58 -6.32 1.70
N GLU A 77 -18.73 -6.47 1.05
CA GLU A 77 -20.03 -6.68 1.68
C GLU A 77 -20.54 -8.07 1.31
N GLN A 78 -20.78 -8.93 2.31
CA GLN A 78 -21.53 -10.17 2.06
C GLN A 78 -23.01 -9.81 1.94
N VAL A 79 -23.61 -10.16 0.80
CA VAL A 79 -25.03 -9.92 0.55
C VAL A 79 -25.81 -11.22 0.56
N SER A 80 -27.07 -11.11 0.97
CA SER A 80 -27.99 -12.24 0.94
C SER A 80 -28.31 -12.62 -0.52
N PRO A 81 -28.52 -13.90 -0.84
CA PRO A 81 -28.75 -14.34 -2.22
C PRO A 81 -29.95 -13.67 -2.93
N ASP A 82 -30.97 -13.26 -2.18
CA ASP A 82 -32.13 -12.49 -2.68
C ASP A 82 -31.76 -11.07 -3.15
N LYS A 83 -30.61 -10.55 -2.71
CA LYS A 83 -30.03 -9.27 -3.13
C LYS A 83 -28.93 -9.44 -4.18
N GLU A 84 -28.74 -10.65 -4.70
CA GLU A 84 -27.82 -10.92 -5.80
C GLU A 84 -28.22 -10.10 -7.03
N ILE A 85 -27.22 -9.51 -7.69
CA ILE A 85 -27.46 -8.72 -8.89
C ILE A 85 -27.81 -9.68 -10.04
N PRO A 86 -28.91 -9.44 -10.77
CA PRO A 86 -29.32 -10.29 -11.89
C PRO A 86 -28.28 -10.41 -13.00
N ASN A 87 -28.20 -11.60 -13.62
CA ASN A 87 -27.18 -11.95 -14.62
C ASN A 87 -27.13 -11.01 -15.85
N ASP A 88 -28.26 -10.43 -16.27
CA ASP A 88 -28.31 -9.48 -17.39
C ASP A 88 -27.53 -8.19 -17.08
N LYS A 89 -27.45 -7.79 -15.81
CA LYS A 89 -26.67 -6.65 -15.32
C LYS A 89 -25.21 -6.98 -15.02
N LEU A 90 -24.82 -8.25 -15.15
CA LEU A 90 -23.48 -8.73 -14.87
C LEU A 90 -22.68 -8.98 -16.15
N LYS A 91 -21.37 -8.80 -16.03
CA LYS A 91 -20.38 -9.27 -17.02
C LYS A 91 -19.43 -10.21 -16.28
N ASN A 92 -19.37 -11.48 -16.67
CA ASN A 92 -18.37 -12.40 -16.12
C ASN A 92 -16.97 -11.94 -16.53
N ILE A 93 -16.06 -11.83 -15.56
CA ILE A 93 -14.71 -11.31 -15.74
C ILE A 93 -13.62 -12.23 -15.15
N GLY A 94 -14.00 -13.24 -14.36
CA GLY A 94 -13.03 -14.10 -13.71
C GLY A 94 -13.63 -15.37 -13.15
N MET A 95 -12.80 -16.40 -13.06
CA MET A 95 -13.11 -17.69 -12.46
C MET A 95 -11.90 -18.19 -11.66
N THR A 96 -12.14 -18.70 -10.46
CA THR A 96 -11.14 -19.39 -9.64
C THR A 96 -11.83 -20.49 -8.83
N SER A 97 -11.09 -21.10 -7.90
CA SER A 97 -11.62 -22.04 -6.92
C SER A 97 -10.82 -22.00 -5.62
N PHE A 98 -11.41 -22.57 -4.57
CA PHE A 98 -10.73 -22.92 -3.31
C PHE A 98 -11.06 -24.37 -2.93
N GLY A 99 -10.22 -24.99 -2.09
CA GLY A 99 -10.38 -26.38 -1.69
C GLY A 99 -11.60 -26.64 -0.80
N LEU A 100 -12.25 -27.79 -1.00
CA LEU A 100 -13.22 -28.38 -0.06
C LEU A 100 -12.65 -29.65 0.58
N SER A 101 -11.84 -30.39 -0.18
CA SER A 101 -11.09 -31.56 0.23
C SER A 101 -9.86 -31.72 -0.67
N ASP A 102 -9.08 -32.79 -0.49
CA ASP A 102 -7.92 -33.10 -1.33
C ASP A 102 -8.29 -33.33 -2.81
N THR A 103 -9.56 -33.59 -3.13
CA THR A 103 -10.03 -33.91 -4.49
C THR A 103 -11.15 -33.02 -4.99
N GLU A 104 -11.74 -32.19 -4.12
CA GLU A 104 -12.88 -31.35 -4.46
C GLU A 104 -12.55 -29.87 -4.24
N SER A 105 -13.02 -29.04 -5.17
CA SER A 105 -12.88 -27.58 -5.10
C SER A 105 -14.22 -26.90 -5.33
N GLN A 106 -14.45 -25.80 -4.63
CA GLN A 106 -15.58 -24.91 -4.89
C GLN A 106 -15.19 -23.91 -5.97
N ILE A 107 -15.93 -23.89 -7.09
CA ILE A 107 -15.77 -22.86 -8.14
C ILE A 107 -16.30 -21.52 -7.62
N VAL A 108 -15.57 -20.46 -7.93
CA VAL A 108 -15.89 -19.08 -7.62
C VAL A 108 -15.87 -18.24 -8.90
N LEU A 109 -16.90 -17.43 -9.10
CA LEU A 109 -17.03 -16.53 -10.24
C LEU A 109 -16.94 -15.07 -9.78
N ALA A 110 -16.20 -14.26 -10.52
CA ALA A 110 -16.20 -12.81 -10.42
C ALA A 110 -16.96 -12.21 -11.60
N SER A 111 -17.89 -11.30 -11.31
CA SER A 111 -18.66 -10.60 -12.33
C SER A 111 -18.71 -9.10 -12.06
N TYR A 112 -18.32 -8.30 -13.05
CA TYR A 112 -18.47 -6.85 -13.00
C TYR A 112 -19.95 -6.46 -13.04
N VAL A 113 -20.35 -5.57 -12.14
CA VAL A 113 -21.70 -5.00 -12.08
C VAL A 113 -21.78 -3.83 -13.05
N LYS A 114 -22.42 -4.00 -14.20
CA LYS A 114 -22.45 -2.97 -15.26
C LYS A 114 -23.10 -1.65 -14.82
N THR A 115 -23.93 -1.70 -13.78
CA THR A 115 -24.64 -0.55 -13.21
C THR A 115 -23.92 0.11 -12.03
N SER A 116 -22.74 -0.40 -11.61
CA SER A 116 -21.94 0.29 -10.61
C SER A 116 -21.38 1.59 -11.17
N LYS A 117 -20.99 2.51 -10.29
CA LYS A 117 -20.43 3.77 -10.71
C LYS A 117 -18.98 3.59 -11.15
N GLU A 118 -18.49 4.51 -11.97
CA GLU A 118 -17.11 4.46 -12.46
C GLU A 118 -16.09 4.79 -11.35
N ASP A 119 -16.46 5.68 -10.42
CA ASP A 119 -15.68 6.05 -9.24
C ASP A 119 -15.74 4.99 -8.12
N ASP A 120 -16.72 4.09 -8.18
CA ASP A 120 -16.91 2.98 -7.23
C ASP A 120 -17.33 1.69 -7.98
N PRO A 121 -16.38 1.02 -8.65
CA PRO A 121 -16.67 -0.20 -9.40
C PRO A 121 -16.92 -1.36 -8.45
N VAL A 122 -18.01 -2.09 -8.69
CA VAL A 122 -18.38 -3.25 -7.88
C VAL A 122 -18.20 -4.54 -8.67
N VAL A 123 -17.50 -5.50 -8.05
CA VAL A 123 -17.40 -6.87 -8.53
C VAL A 123 -18.21 -7.78 -7.62
N GLN A 124 -19.18 -8.48 -8.20
CA GLN A 124 -19.89 -9.54 -7.51
C GLN A 124 -19.08 -10.84 -7.56
N VAL A 125 -18.66 -11.32 -6.40
CA VAL A 125 -18.01 -12.63 -6.23
C VAL A 125 -19.02 -13.64 -5.69
N ALA A 126 -19.08 -14.79 -6.35
CA ALA A 126 -20.19 -15.72 -6.27
C ALA A 126 -19.70 -17.17 -6.25
N TYR A 127 -20.13 -17.95 -5.24
CA TYR A 127 -19.95 -19.40 -5.21
C TYR A 127 -21.07 -20.12 -4.46
N GLY A 128 -21.06 -21.46 -4.50
CA GLY A 128 -22.10 -22.32 -3.93
C GLY A 128 -23.39 -22.36 -4.76
N HIS A 129 -24.34 -23.18 -4.32
CA HIS A 129 -25.64 -23.35 -4.96
C HIS A 129 -26.73 -23.60 -3.90
N GLY A 130 -27.99 -23.29 -4.22
CA GLY A 130 -29.13 -23.44 -3.31
C GLY A 130 -28.90 -22.71 -1.99
N ASP A 131 -29.12 -23.40 -0.87
CA ASP A 131 -28.99 -22.82 0.47
C ASP A 131 -27.55 -22.45 0.85
N ASN A 132 -26.55 -23.00 0.16
CA ASN A 132 -25.13 -22.71 0.38
C ASN A 132 -24.60 -21.59 -0.54
N ARG A 133 -25.48 -20.91 -1.28
CA ARG A 133 -25.11 -19.80 -2.16
C ARG A 133 -24.57 -18.63 -1.35
N LYS A 134 -23.33 -18.20 -1.63
CA LYS A 134 -22.70 -17.04 -0.99
C LYS A 134 -22.33 -15.98 -2.03
N VAL A 135 -22.70 -14.74 -1.75
CA VAL A 135 -22.51 -13.61 -2.66
C VAL A 135 -21.81 -12.50 -1.90
N TYR A 136 -20.78 -11.93 -2.52
CA TYR A 136 -20.01 -10.82 -2.00
C TYR A 136 -19.98 -9.70 -3.03
N HIS A 137 -20.19 -8.47 -2.61
CA HIS A 137 -19.96 -7.28 -3.41
C HIS A 137 -18.62 -6.69 -2.97
N VAL A 138 -17.68 -6.61 -3.91
CA VAL A 138 -16.35 -6.06 -3.68
C VAL A 138 -16.23 -4.72 -4.37
N HIS A 139 -16.07 -3.67 -3.57
CA HIS A 139 -15.75 -2.31 -4.00
C HIS A 139 -14.25 -2.26 -4.32
N VAL A 140 -13.91 -2.41 -5.59
CA VAL A 140 -12.52 -2.72 -5.98
C VAL A 140 -11.54 -1.61 -5.60
N ASN A 141 -11.97 -0.35 -5.65
CA ASN A 141 -11.14 0.80 -5.30
C ASN A 141 -10.81 0.86 -3.80
N ASP A 142 -11.66 0.27 -2.95
CA ASP A 142 -11.50 0.27 -1.50
C ASP A 142 -10.66 -0.93 -0.99
N VAL A 143 -10.28 -1.86 -1.87
CA VAL A 143 -9.45 -3.02 -1.51
C VAL A 143 -8.06 -2.57 -1.05
N ASP A 144 -7.77 -2.75 0.24
CA ASP A 144 -6.46 -2.53 0.84
C ASP A 144 -5.55 -3.75 0.60
N THR A 145 -4.71 -3.68 -0.44
CA THR A 145 -3.82 -4.77 -0.84
C THR A 145 -2.74 -5.11 0.18
N SER A 146 -2.47 -4.22 1.14
CA SER A 146 -1.59 -4.52 2.27
C SER A 146 -2.26 -5.41 3.34
N ASN A 147 -3.58 -5.58 3.26
CA ASN A 147 -4.37 -6.38 4.20
C ASN A 147 -5.64 -6.95 3.54
N ALA A 148 -5.47 -7.71 2.45
CA ALA A 148 -6.56 -8.25 1.65
C ALA A 148 -6.62 -9.78 1.73
N SER A 149 -7.82 -10.35 1.61
CA SER A 149 -8.04 -11.78 1.41
C SER A 149 -7.90 -12.17 -0.05
N ASP A 150 -7.82 -13.46 -0.31
CA ASP A 150 -7.78 -13.97 -1.69
C ASP A 150 -9.05 -13.62 -2.48
N LEU A 151 -10.21 -13.48 -1.81
CA LEU A 151 -11.45 -12.99 -2.42
C LEU A 151 -11.33 -11.55 -2.91
N GLU A 152 -10.76 -10.67 -2.08
CA GLU A 152 -10.55 -9.25 -2.43
C GLU A 152 -9.55 -9.12 -3.58
N ILE A 153 -8.40 -9.80 -3.48
CA ILE A 153 -7.39 -9.80 -4.54
C ILE A 153 -7.94 -10.43 -5.82
N PHE A 154 -8.75 -11.49 -5.74
CA PHE A 154 -9.39 -12.10 -6.91
C PHE A 154 -10.31 -11.13 -7.64
N ALA A 155 -11.17 -10.43 -6.90
CA ALA A 155 -12.08 -9.43 -7.47
C ALA A 155 -11.31 -8.29 -8.14
N LEU A 156 -10.33 -7.72 -7.43
CA LEU A 156 -9.43 -6.67 -7.93
C LEU A 156 -8.73 -7.13 -9.21
N MET A 157 -7.99 -8.22 -9.17
CA MET A 157 -7.17 -8.68 -10.30
C MET A 157 -8.02 -9.00 -11.54
N SER A 158 -9.20 -9.59 -11.33
CA SER A 158 -10.15 -9.89 -12.42
C SER A 158 -10.69 -8.60 -13.05
N TYR A 159 -11.00 -7.58 -12.24
CA TYR A 159 -11.47 -6.29 -12.74
C TYR A 159 -10.39 -5.57 -13.55
N GLU A 160 -9.14 -5.60 -13.09
CA GLU A 160 -8.05 -4.98 -13.82
C GLU A 160 -7.78 -5.64 -15.18
N GLY A 161 -7.81 -6.97 -15.22
CA GLY A 161 -7.71 -7.72 -16.46
C GLY A 161 -8.85 -7.37 -17.42
N TYR A 162 -10.08 -7.24 -16.90
CA TYR A 162 -11.24 -6.80 -17.68
C TYR A 162 -11.07 -5.39 -18.27
N LYS A 163 -10.40 -4.46 -17.57
CA LYS A 163 -10.04 -3.14 -18.10
C LYS A 163 -8.92 -3.17 -19.14
N GLY A 164 -8.40 -4.34 -19.50
CA GLY A 164 -7.27 -4.50 -20.40
C GLY A 164 -5.90 -4.34 -19.73
N ARG A 165 -5.85 -4.16 -18.40
CA ARG A 165 -4.60 -4.17 -17.64
C ARG A 165 -4.22 -5.60 -17.28
N THR A 166 -3.67 -6.36 -18.22
CA THR A 166 -3.28 -7.76 -18.03
C THR A 166 -1.76 -7.94 -17.97
N ALA A 167 -1.28 -8.69 -16.98
CA ALA A 167 0.13 -9.03 -16.85
C ALA A 167 0.66 -9.76 -18.10
N PRO A 168 1.92 -9.51 -18.50
CA PRO A 168 2.50 -10.15 -19.68
C PRO A 168 2.49 -11.68 -19.53
N ASP A 169 2.32 -12.38 -20.66
CA ASP A 169 2.35 -13.85 -20.76
C ASP A 169 1.41 -14.61 -19.79
N SER A 170 0.43 -13.91 -19.23
CA SER A 170 -0.46 -14.44 -18.20
C SER A 170 -1.88 -14.62 -18.74
N ILE A 171 -2.51 -15.76 -18.40
CA ILE A 171 -3.90 -16.02 -18.78
C ILE A 171 -4.84 -14.98 -18.14
N ASN A 172 -4.58 -14.62 -16.88
CA ASN A 172 -5.20 -13.50 -16.17
C ASN A 172 -4.34 -13.09 -14.97
N ASN A 173 -4.58 -11.89 -14.45
CA ASN A 173 -3.81 -11.32 -13.35
C ASN A 173 -3.89 -12.13 -12.05
N TYR A 174 -5.03 -12.74 -11.74
CA TYR A 174 -5.16 -13.51 -10.50
C TYR A 174 -4.35 -14.81 -10.55
N SER A 175 -4.29 -15.46 -11.71
CA SER A 175 -3.44 -16.63 -11.92
C SER A 175 -1.96 -16.29 -11.80
N ALA A 176 -1.54 -15.15 -12.36
CA ALA A 176 -0.19 -14.63 -12.21
C ALA A 176 0.15 -14.35 -10.74
N TYR A 177 -0.76 -13.66 -10.03
CA TYR A 177 -0.63 -13.40 -8.59
C TYR A 177 -0.48 -14.69 -7.77
N LYS A 178 -1.25 -15.75 -8.07
CA LYS A 178 -1.14 -17.04 -7.38
C LYS A 178 0.22 -17.70 -7.56
N ILE A 179 0.84 -17.57 -8.74
CA ILE A 179 2.20 -18.06 -8.99
C ILE A 179 3.19 -17.29 -8.14
N MET A 180 3.14 -15.95 -8.17
CA MET A 180 3.97 -15.10 -7.32
C MET A 180 3.82 -15.46 -5.84
N LYS A 181 2.57 -15.64 -5.38
CA LYS A 181 2.26 -16.06 -4.02
C LYS A 181 2.95 -17.39 -3.67
N ALA A 182 2.96 -18.36 -4.59
CA ALA A 182 3.67 -19.62 -4.41
C ALA A 182 5.19 -19.44 -4.31
N ASP A 183 5.77 -18.59 -5.16
CA ASP A 183 7.21 -18.30 -5.16
C ASP A 183 7.67 -17.60 -3.87
N ALA A 184 6.79 -16.83 -3.22
CA ALA A 184 7.01 -16.28 -1.88
C ALA A 184 6.84 -17.30 -0.74
N GLY A 185 6.62 -18.58 -1.04
CA GLY A 185 6.47 -19.65 -0.05
C GLY A 185 5.06 -19.81 0.53
N TYR A 186 4.05 -19.18 -0.06
CA TYR A 186 2.65 -19.37 0.33
C TYR A 186 2.01 -20.49 -0.51
N GLY A 187 0.85 -20.99 -0.06
CA GLY A 187 0.04 -21.87 -0.91
C GLY A 187 -0.46 -21.13 -2.15
N MET A 188 -0.28 -21.73 -3.33
CA MET A 188 -0.75 -21.19 -4.61
C MET A 188 -2.27 -21.00 -4.63
N ALA A 189 -3.02 -21.95 -4.05
CA ALA A 189 -4.47 -21.91 -3.93
C ALA A 189 -4.88 -21.81 -2.46
N SER A 190 -6.05 -21.20 -2.22
CA SER A 190 -6.65 -21.20 -0.89
C SER A 190 -7.12 -22.62 -0.54
N ALA A 191 -6.67 -23.13 0.60
CA ALA A 191 -6.95 -24.51 1.03
C ALA A 191 -8.44 -24.74 1.40
N ASP A 192 -9.12 -23.68 1.85
CA ASP A 192 -10.51 -23.71 2.30
C ASP A 192 -11.18 -22.34 2.12
N GLU A 193 -12.49 -22.29 2.39
CA GLU A 193 -13.29 -21.07 2.31
C GLU A 193 -12.74 -19.96 3.23
N ASN A 194 -12.32 -20.30 4.44
CA ASN A 194 -11.83 -19.30 5.39
C ASN A 194 -10.52 -18.65 4.91
N SER A 195 -9.64 -19.45 4.31
CA SER A 195 -8.40 -18.99 3.67
C SER A 195 -8.69 -18.10 2.46
N PHE A 196 -9.78 -18.37 1.74
CA PHE A 196 -10.18 -17.56 0.59
C PHE A 196 -10.84 -16.24 1.01
N VAL A 197 -11.81 -16.29 1.92
CA VAL A 197 -12.69 -15.17 2.27
C VAL A 197 -12.08 -14.27 3.34
N ASN A 198 -11.48 -14.84 4.38
CA ASN A 198 -11.18 -14.12 5.62
C ASN A 198 -9.68 -13.90 5.86
N LYS A 199 -8.83 -14.87 5.49
CA LYS A 199 -7.38 -14.79 5.78
C LYS A 199 -6.77 -13.63 5.01
N LYS A 200 -6.25 -12.65 5.75
CA LYS A 200 -5.59 -11.47 5.18
C LYS A 200 -4.12 -11.72 4.91
N VAL A 201 -3.64 -11.22 3.77
CA VAL A 201 -2.25 -11.27 3.30
C VAL A 201 -1.87 -9.87 2.83
N ASN A 202 -0.63 -9.48 3.11
CA ASN A 202 -0.05 -8.26 2.55
C ASN A 202 0.50 -8.56 1.16
N ALA A 203 -0.30 -8.30 0.12
CA ALA A 203 0.07 -8.52 -1.27
C ALA A 203 1.19 -7.60 -1.73
N ASP A 204 1.25 -6.36 -1.20
CA ASP A 204 2.29 -5.39 -1.52
C ASP A 204 3.67 -5.93 -1.10
N TYR A 205 3.79 -6.31 0.17
CA TYR A 205 5.02 -6.85 0.73
C TYR A 205 5.42 -8.18 0.08
N LEU A 206 4.44 -9.01 -0.30
CA LEU A 206 4.70 -10.26 -1.00
C LEU A 206 5.33 -10.00 -2.37
N LEU A 207 4.73 -9.12 -3.17
CA LEU A 207 5.24 -8.81 -4.51
C LEU A 207 6.56 -8.06 -4.45
N GLU A 208 6.76 -7.17 -3.47
CA GLU A 208 8.05 -6.48 -3.27
C GLU A 208 9.19 -7.45 -2.96
N GLN A 209 8.95 -8.44 -2.09
CA GLN A 209 9.96 -9.48 -1.80
C GLN A 209 10.37 -10.26 -3.05
N ILE A 210 9.38 -10.66 -3.85
CA ILE A 210 9.65 -11.40 -5.10
C ILE A 210 10.40 -10.52 -6.08
N TYR A 211 9.95 -9.28 -6.26
CA TYR A 211 10.60 -8.30 -7.11
C TYR A 211 12.08 -8.13 -6.74
N ASP A 212 12.38 -7.96 -5.45
CA ASP A 212 13.74 -7.84 -4.93
C ASP A 212 14.57 -9.11 -5.15
N SER A 213 13.96 -10.29 -4.97
CA SER A 213 14.63 -11.57 -5.24
C SER A 213 15.00 -11.76 -6.71
N LEU A 214 14.14 -11.28 -7.62
CA LEU A 214 14.29 -11.43 -9.06
C LEU A 214 15.15 -10.31 -9.70
N LYS A 215 15.57 -9.29 -8.95
CA LYS A 215 16.47 -8.23 -9.47
C LYS A 215 17.78 -8.79 -10.05
N LYS A 216 18.27 -9.90 -9.50
CA LYS A 216 19.52 -10.56 -9.93
C LYS A 216 19.29 -11.78 -10.84
N ARG A 217 18.10 -11.88 -11.44
CA ARG A 217 17.75 -12.96 -12.38
C ARG A 217 18.85 -13.27 -13.39
N GLU A 218 19.13 -14.56 -13.56
CA GLU A 218 20.17 -15.08 -14.46
C GLU A 218 19.56 -15.91 -15.60
N THR A 219 18.29 -16.33 -15.46
CA THR A 219 17.59 -17.16 -16.43
C THR A 219 16.46 -16.43 -17.16
N GLU A 220 16.09 -16.92 -18.34
CA GLU A 220 14.95 -16.39 -19.10
C GLU A 220 13.62 -16.55 -18.32
N GLN A 221 13.48 -17.62 -17.55
CA GLN A 221 12.28 -17.87 -16.75
C GLN A 221 12.15 -16.85 -15.61
N GLU A 222 13.24 -16.51 -14.94
CA GLU A 222 13.26 -15.46 -13.92
C GLU A 222 13.04 -14.07 -14.54
N ALA A 223 13.50 -13.82 -15.77
CA ALA A 223 13.18 -12.60 -16.52
C ALA A 223 11.68 -12.45 -16.76
N LYS A 224 11.00 -13.50 -17.25
CA LYS A 224 9.54 -13.48 -17.42
C LYS A 224 8.81 -13.28 -16.10
N SER A 225 9.26 -13.96 -15.04
CA SER A 225 8.68 -13.84 -13.70
C SER A 225 8.87 -12.43 -13.13
N PHE A 226 10.01 -11.79 -13.40
CA PHE A 226 10.29 -10.41 -13.03
C PHE A 226 9.33 -9.44 -13.72
N ASP A 227 9.15 -9.58 -15.05
CA ASP A 227 8.27 -8.70 -15.82
C ASP A 227 6.80 -8.82 -15.35
N VAL A 228 6.35 -10.03 -15.04
CA VAL A 228 5.03 -10.28 -14.44
C VAL A 228 4.94 -9.64 -13.05
N CYS A 229 5.93 -9.87 -12.18
CA CYS A 229 5.93 -9.32 -10.82
C CYS A 229 5.93 -7.79 -10.82
N GLU A 230 6.76 -7.17 -11.67
CA GLU A 230 6.83 -5.72 -11.83
C GLU A 230 5.49 -5.16 -12.29
N TYR A 231 4.87 -5.80 -13.28
CA TYR A 231 3.56 -5.40 -13.77
C TYR A 231 2.49 -5.44 -12.66
N LEU A 232 2.39 -6.56 -11.93
CA LEU A 232 1.42 -6.72 -10.85
C LEU A 232 1.65 -5.69 -9.74
N LEU A 233 2.90 -5.44 -9.37
CA LEU A 233 3.27 -4.47 -8.35
C LEU A 233 2.91 -3.03 -8.76
N GLN A 234 3.22 -2.64 -9.99
CA GLN A 234 2.84 -1.33 -10.52
C GLN A 234 1.32 -1.17 -10.63
N MET A 235 0.62 -2.21 -11.06
CA MET A 235 -0.84 -2.22 -11.14
C MET A 235 -1.50 -2.01 -9.78
N ILE A 236 -0.97 -2.63 -8.72
CA ILE A 236 -1.48 -2.44 -7.36
C ILE A 236 -1.15 -1.05 -6.80
N LYS A 237 0.02 -0.50 -7.13
CA LYS A 237 0.45 0.83 -6.64
C LYS A 237 -0.22 2.01 -7.35
N ASN A 238 -0.56 1.86 -8.62
CA ASN A 238 -1.07 2.94 -9.49
C ASN A 238 -2.59 2.82 -9.72
N ARG A 239 -3.35 2.59 -8.65
CA ARG A 239 -4.81 2.40 -8.69
C ARG A 239 -5.56 3.71 -8.57
#